data_AF-A0A496YX93-F1
#
_entry.id   AF-A0A496YX93-F1
#
_cell.length_a   1.000
_cell.length_b   1.000
_cell.length_c   1.000
_cell.angle_alpha   90.00
_cell.angle_beta   90.00
_cell.angle_gamma   90.00
#
_symmetry.space_group_name_H-M   'P 1'
#
loop_
_entity.id
_entity.type
_entity.pdbx_description
1 polymer ?
#
loop_
_entity_poly.entity_id
_entity_poly.type
_entity_poly.pdbx_seq_one_letter_code
_entity_poly.pdbx_strand_id
1 'polypeptide(L)'
;MKIQAFMKQTETTHSKEPLPAFQPELDDEEKNQIREVFLNDVVPKLQKLQARNGVICCDFAGTKYKNWQARFTSRGRGFEIVDFEYDEDARSLELDL
;
A
#
# COMPACT_ATOMS: atom_id res chain seq x y z
N MET A 1 16.81 58.44 -23.77
CA MET A 1 17.47 57.20 -24.22
C MET A 1 16.64 56.02 -23.76
N LYS A 2 16.21 55.16 -24.70
CA LYS A 2 15.44 53.93 -24.43
C LYS A 2 16.41 52.75 -24.47
N ILE A 3 16.31 51.83 -23.53
CA ILE A 3 16.93 50.50 -23.64
C ILE A 3 15.87 49.41 -23.40
N GLN A 4 15.46 48.79 -24.50
CA GLN A 4 15.02 47.39 -24.59
C GLN A 4 16.21 46.63 -25.20
N ALA A 5 16.46 45.34 -25.08
CA ALA A 5 16.01 44.19 -24.28
C ALA A 5 17.07 43.09 -24.57
N PHE A 6 17.18 42.04 -23.77
CA PHE A 6 17.24 40.65 -24.27
C PHE A 6 17.26 39.64 -23.11
N MET A 7 16.40 38.64 -23.24
CA MET A 7 16.39 37.42 -22.44
C MET A 7 17.66 36.60 -22.69
N LYS A 8 18.22 35.98 -21.65
CA LYS A 8 18.76 34.62 -21.72
C LYS A 8 18.44 33.87 -20.43
N GLN A 9 17.73 32.77 -20.61
CA GLN A 9 17.49 31.71 -19.64
C GLN A 9 18.81 30.97 -19.40
N THR A 10 19.10 30.60 -18.16
CA THR A 10 19.86 29.40 -17.82
C THR A 10 19.35 28.86 -16.49
N GLU A 11 18.65 27.73 -16.56
CA GLU A 11 18.45 26.79 -15.46
C GLU A 11 19.81 26.36 -14.87
N THR A 12 19.94 26.32 -13.54
CA THR A 12 20.35 25.10 -12.81
C THR A 12 20.29 25.33 -11.29
N THR A 13 19.42 24.54 -10.65
CA THR A 13 19.66 23.75 -9.44
C THR A 13 20.29 24.43 -8.22
N HIS A 14 19.49 24.64 -7.17
CA HIS A 14 19.63 24.06 -5.80
C HIS A 14 18.70 24.82 -4.82
N SER A 15 18.11 24.11 -3.86
CA SER A 15 17.44 24.62 -2.63
C SER A 15 15.91 24.81 -2.65
N LYS A 16 15.17 23.70 -2.46
CA LYS A 16 14.30 23.48 -1.28
C LYS A 16 13.78 22.04 -1.32
N GLU A 17 14.29 21.18 -0.46
CA GLU A 17 13.66 19.88 -0.21
C GLU A 17 12.19 20.12 0.18
N PRO A 18 11.22 19.39 -0.40
CA PRO A 18 9.86 19.44 0.10
C PRO A 18 9.86 18.88 1.53
N LEU A 19 9.08 19.47 2.42
CA LEU A 19 8.76 18.88 3.73
C LEU A 19 8.39 17.40 3.54
N PRO A 20 8.72 16.49 4.48
CA PRO A 20 8.35 15.10 4.33
C PRO A 20 6.83 15.03 4.14
N ALA A 21 6.41 14.68 2.93
CA ALA A 21 5.04 14.25 2.70
C ALA A 21 4.84 13.11 3.70
N PHE A 22 3.85 13.21 4.58
CA PHE A 22 3.51 12.15 5.52
C PHE A 22 3.28 10.89 4.68
N GLN A 23 4.28 10.02 4.62
CA GLN A 23 4.15 8.73 3.96
C GLN A 23 3.44 7.85 4.97
N PRO A 24 2.21 7.42 4.68
CA PRO A 24 1.54 6.46 5.55
C PRO A 24 2.44 5.23 5.61
N GLU A 25 2.80 4.81 6.82
CA GLU A 25 3.60 3.61 7.05
C GLU A 25 2.95 2.80 8.17
N LEU A 26 2.87 1.48 7.97
CA LEU A 26 2.49 0.56 9.03
C LEU A 26 3.70 0.27 9.91
N ASP A 27 3.53 0.42 11.21
CA ASP A 27 4.54 -0.08 12.14
C ASP A 27 4.50 -1.62 12.23
N ASP A 28 5.48 -2.20 12.92
CA ASP A 28 5.61 -3.66 13.00
C ASP A 28 4.48 -4.33 13.80
N GLU A 29 3.91 -3.62 14.78
CA GLU A 29 2.78 -4.11 15.57
C GLU A 29 1.52 -4.17 14.69
N GLU A 30 1.29 -3.12 13.91
CA GLU A 30 0.19 -3.08 12.95
C GLU A 30 0.32 -4.14 11.87
N LYS A 31 1.53 -4.33 11.32
CA LYS A 31 1.79 -5.41 10.36
C LYS A 31 1.52 -6.78 10.96
N ASN A 32 1.89 -7.00 12.23
CA ASN A 32 1.63 -8.27 12.92
C ASN A 32 0.13 -8.47 13.15
N GLN A 33 -0.59 -7.45 13.61
CA GLN A 33 -2.04 -7.50 13.76
C GLN A 33 -2.73 -7.87 12.45
N ILE A 34 -2.38 -7.22 11.33
CA ILE A 34 -2.98 -7.52 10.03
C ILE A 34 -2.67 -8.97 9.61
N ARG A 35 -1.44 -9.45 9.83
CA ARG A 35 -1.06 -10.85 9.52
C ARG A 35 -1.87 -11.86 10.34
N GLU A 36 -2.08 -11.61 11.63
CA GLU A 36 -2.86 -12.51 12.48
C GLU A 36 -4.31 -12.62 12.00
N VAL A 37 -4.97 -11.49 11.73
CA VAL A 37 -6.35 -11.48 11.23
C VAL A 37 -6.42 -12.11 9.83
N PHE A 38 -5.43 -11.86 8.96
CA PHE A 38 -5.35 -12.49 7.65
C PHE A 38 -5.33 -14.02 7.75
N LEU A 39 -4.49 -14.58 8.62
CA LEU A 39 -4.38 -16.02 8.82
C LEU A 39 -5.68 -16.65 9.37
N ASN A 40 -6.38 -15.95 10.27
CA ASN A 40 -7.59 -16.46 10.91
C ASN A 40 -8.82 -16.34 10.00
N ASP A 41 -9.01 -15.20 9.33
CA ASP A 41 -10.28 -14.86 8.70
C ASP A 41 -10.25 -14.94 7.17
N VAL A 42 -9.10 -14.62 6.56
CA VAL A 42 -8.96 -14.52 5.10
C VAL A 42 -8.45 -15.84 4.51
N VAL A 43 -7.45 -16.47 5.12
CA VAL A 43 -6.85 -17.72 4.59
C VAL A 43 -7.85 -18.85 4.37
N PRO A 44 -8.81 -19.13 5.29
CA PRO A 44 -9.81 -20.17 5.05
C PRO A 44 -10.65 -19.92 3.78
N LYS A 45 -10.92 -18.65 3.46
CA LYS A 45 -11.65 -18.24 2.26
C LYS A 45 -10.79 -18.43 1.00
N LEU A 46 -9.53 -18.01 1.05
CA LEU A 46 -8.57 -18.20 -0.04
C LEU A 46 -8.33 -19.68 -0.36
N GLN A 47 -8.32 -20.55 0.67
CA GLN A 47 -8.22 -22.01 0.49
C GLN A 47 -9.43 -22.58 -0.25
N LYS A 48 -10.64 -22.19 0.11
CA LYS A 48 -11.88 -22.60 -0.60
C LYS A 48 -11.87 -22.16 -2.06
N LEU A 49 -11.34 -20.97 -2.34
CA LEU A 49 -11.18 -20.43 -3.71
C LEU A 49 -10.00 -21.02 -4.48
N GLN A 50 -9.18 -21.87 -3.86
CA GLN A 50 -7.92 -22.36 -4.43
C GLN A 50 -6.99 -21.23 -4.92
N ALA A 51 -7.02 -20.09 -4.23
CA ALA A 51 -6.18 -18.94 -4.55
C ALA A 51 -4.70 -19.30 -4.40
N ARG A 52 -3.85 -18.70 -5.24
CA ARG A 52 -2.39 -18.95 -5.23
C ARG A 52 -1.59 -17.72 -4.86
N ASN A 53 -1.96 -16.57 -5.37
CA ASN A 53 -1.40 -15.28 -5.02
C ASN A 53 -2.44 -14.21 -5.33
N GLY A 54 -2.21 -13.01 -4.81
CA GLY A 54 -3.11 -11.90 -5.06
C GLY A 54 -2.77 -10.70 -4.21
N VAL A 55 -3.64 -9.70 -4.32
CA VAL A 55 -3.64 -8.51 -3.49
C VAL A 55 -5.00 -8.42 -2.84
N ILE A 56 -5.05 -8.06 -1.56
CA ILE A 56 -6.29 -7.89 -0.80
C ILE A 56 -6.23 -6.61 0.02
N CYS A 57 -7.35 -5.89 0.10
CA CYS A 57 -7.48 -4.74 1.01
C CYS A 57 -7.37 -5.21 2.47
N CYS A 58 -6.73 -4.43 3.34
CA CYS A 58 -6.51 -4.75 4.74
C CYS A 58 -7.67 -4.35 5.66
N ASP A 59 -8.81 -3.93 5.10
CA ASP A 59 -10.00 -3.54 5.85
C ASP A 59 -10.58 -4.66 6.73
N PHE A 60 -10.30 -5.93 6.39
CA PHE A 60 -10.60 -7.08 7.24
C PHE A 60 -9.97 -7.00 8.65
N ALA A 61 -8.84 -6.30 8.79
CA ALA A 61 -8.17 -6.10 10.08
C ALA A 61 -8.63 -4.82 10.79
N GLY A 62 -9.55 -4.07 10.19
CA GLY A 62 -10.12 -2.84 10.71
C GLY A 62 -10.14 -1.70 9.70
N THR A 63 -11.12 -0.79 9.83
CA THR A 63 -11.33 0.33 8.89
C THR A 63 -10.17 1.31 8.80
N LYS A 64 -9.29 1.36 9.81
CA LYS A 64 -8.05 2.16 9.76
C LYS A 64 -7.06 1.69 8.68
N TYR A 65 -7.18 0.43 8.25
CA TYR A 65 -6.32 -0.17 7.24
C TYR A 65 -6.95 -0.24 5.84
N LYS A 66 -8.10 0.41 5.62
CA LYS A 66 -8.83 0.34 4.35
C LYS A 66 -8.05 0.85 3.12
N ASN A 67 -7.06 1.71 3.33
CA ASN A 67 -6.18 2.23 2.27
C ASN A 67 -4.90 1.41 2.12
N TRP A 68 -4.79 0.29 2.85
CA TRP A 68 -3.65 -0.60 2.76
C TRP A 68 -4.04 -1.86 2.00
N GLN A 69 -3.17 -2.29 1.11
CA GLN A 69 -3.28 -3.53 0.36
C GLN A 69 -2.14 -4.46 0.75
N ALA A 70 -2.48 -5.72 1.00
CA ALA A 70 -1.52 -6.77 1.28
C ALA A 70 -1.35 -7.66 0.06
N ARG A 71 -0.11 -7.78 -0.44
CA ARG A 71 0.23 -8.81 -1.41
C ARG A 71 0.47 -10.11 -0.68
N PHE A 72 -0.18 -11.18 -1.13
CA PHE A 72 -0.03 -12.51 -0.54
C PHE A 72 0.34 -13.56 -1.58
N THR A 73 0.94 -14.64 -1.10
CA THR A 73 1.20 -15.84 -1.89
C THR A 73 0.91 -17.08 -1.04
N SER A 74 0.53 -18.17 -1.70
CA SER A 74 0.50 -19.48 -1.07
C SER A 74 1.92 -20.02 -0.97
N ARG A 75 2.23 -20.65 0.16
CA ARG A 75 3.51 -21.31 0.43
C ARG A 75 3.24 -22.65 1.09
N GLY A 76 3.45 -23.72 0.33
CA GLY A 76 3.07 -25.08 0.75
C GLY A 76 1.55 -25.18 0.95
N ARG A 77 1.12 -25.48 2.18
CA ARG A 77 -0.30 -25.55 2.56
C ARG A 77 -0.86 -24.26 3.17
N GLY A 78 -0.02 -23.24 3.36
CA GLY A 78 -0.39 -21.97 3.98
C GLY A 78 -0.36 -20.80 3.00
N PHE A 79 -0.62 -19.62 3.55
CA PHE A 79 -0.48 -18.34 2.86
C PHE A 79 0.36 -17.41 3.72
N GLU A 80 1.08 -16.51 3.08
CA GLU A 80 1.87 -15.47 3.73
C GLU A 80 1.65 -14.12 3.03
N ILE A 81 1.64 -13.04 3.81
CA ILE A 81 1.72 -11.67 3.29
C ILE A 81 3.19 -11.37 3.04
N VAL A 82 3.52 -11.00 1.81
CA VAL A 82 4.89 -10.71 1.36
C VAL A 82 5.17 -9.20 1.28
N ASP A 83 4.12 -8.37 1.15
CA ASP A 83 4.27 -6.93 0.97
C ASP A 83 3.02 -6.17 1.40
N PHE A 84 3.20 -4.90 1.76
CA PHE A 84 2.12 -3.95 2.07
C PHE A 84 2.28 -2.69 1.22
N GLU A 85 1.21 -2.29 0.55
CA GLU A 85 1.18 -1.12 -0.31
C GLU A 85 0.07 -0.18 0.16
N TYR A 86 0.38 1.10 0.33
CA TYR A 86 -0.63 2.13 0.57
C TYR A 86 -1.20 2.58 -0.77
N ASP A 87 -2.52 2.49 -0.91
CA ASP A 87 -3.28 2.96 -2.05
C ASP A 87 -4.50 3.74 -1.53
N GLU A 88 -4.55 5.04 -1.82
CA GLU A 88 -5.63 5.93 -1.41
C GLU A 88 -6.97 5.61 -2.09
N ASP A 89 -6.93 4.94 -3.24
CA ASP A 89 -8.09 4.47 -4.00
C ASP A 89 -8.38 2.98 -3.75
N ALA A 90 -7.69 2.34 -2.81
CA ALA A 90 -7.87 0.93 -2.48
C ALA A 90 -9.36 0.59 -2.29
N ARG A 91 -9.80 -0.47 -2.95
CA ARG A 91 -11.17 -0.98 -2.86
C ARG A 91 -11.18 -2.31 -2.13
N SER A 92 -12.05 -2.39 -1.13
CA SER A 92 -12.41 -3.63 -0.47
C SER A 92 -12.98 -4.62 -1.48
N LEU A 93 -12.39 -5.81 -1.55
CA LEU A 93 -13.01 -6.94 -2.23
C LEU A 93 -13.58 -7.85 -1.15
N GLU A 94 -14.91 -7.93 -1.10
CA GLU A 94 -15.57 -8.86 -0.20
C GLU A 94 -15.38 -10.29 -0.74
N LEU A 95 -14.61 -11.08 0.01
CA LEU A 95 -14.50 -12.51 -0.24
C LEU A 95 -15.72 -13.19 0.41
N ASP A 96 -16.85 -13.12 -0.29
CA ASP A 96 -18.07 -13.86 0.05
C ASP A 96 -18.00 -15.28 -0.51
N LEU A 97 -18.08 -16.27 0.40
CA LEU A 97 -18.07 -17.71 0.11
C LEU A 97 -18.99 -18.49 1.03
#